data_AF-A0A2N2FM02-F1
#
_entry.id   AF-A0A2N2FM02-F1
#
_cell.length_a   1.000
_cell.length_b   1.000
_cell.length_c   1.000
_cell.angle_alpha   90.00
_cell.angle_beta   90.00
_cell.angle_gamma   90.00
#
_symmetry.space_group_name_H-M   'P 1'
#
loop_
_entity.id
_entity.type
_entity.pdbx_description
1 polymer ?
#
loop_
_entity_poly.entity_id
_entity_poly.type
_entity_poly.pdbx_seq_one_letter_code
_entity_poly.pdbx_strand_id
1 'polypeptide(L)' 'MGQFANADEIISLEEQIKSLGDDELLDFWEETQHLLKLLNSGESVSEEQVHPEYERLILQELQVRSGRGELR' A
#
# COMPACT_ATOMS: atom_id res chain seq x y z
N MET A 1 5.10 -17.18 -0.15
CA MET A 1 4.27 -17.37 1.06
C MET A 1 4.65 -16.25 2.01
N GLY A 2 3.92 -15.13 1.97
CA GLY A 2 4.19 -13.96 2.81
C GLY A 2 4.11 -14.35 4.28
N GLN A 3 5.22 -14.20 5.00
CA GLN A 3 5.27 -14.42 6.44
C GLN A 3 4.76 -13.13 7.08
N PHE A 4 3.54 -13.15 7.61
CA PHE A 4 3.11 -12.11 8.55
C PHE A 4 4.00 -12.24 9.78
N ALA A 5 4.80 -11.21 10.07
CA ALA A 5 5.68 -11.18 11.23
C ALA A 5 4.89 -11.55 12.48
N ASN A 6 5.47 -12.39 13.32
CA ASN A 6 4.88 -12.84 14.58
C ASN A 6 4.36 -11.62 15.35
N ALA A 7 3.14 -11.73 15.88
CA ALA A 7 2.37 -10.66 16.53
C ALA A 7 3.00 -10.02 17.79
N ASP A 8 4.29 -10.25 18.05
CA ASP A 8 5.05 -9.74 19.20
C ASP A 8 5.88 -8.48 18.88
N GLU A 9 6.13 -8.19 17.60
CA GLU A 9 6.67 -6.88 17.16
C GLU A 9 5.57 -6.15 16.40
N ILE A 10 4.95 -5.15 17.04
CA ILE A 10 4.02 -4.22 16.38
C ILE A 10 4.88 -3.33 15.47
N ILE A 11 5.32 -3.87 14.34
CA ILE A 11 6.02 -3.13 13.30
C ILE A 11 5.00 -2.15 12.71
N SER A 12 5.33 -0.85 12.72
CA SER A 12 4.40 0.17 12.24
C SER A 12 4.09 -0.05 10.76
N LEU A 13 2.90 0.33 10.31
CA LEU A 13 2.51 0.20 8.89
C LEU A 13 3.53 0.84 7.94
N GLU A 14 4.12 1.97 8.35
CA GLU A 14 5.25 2.59 7.65
C GLU A 14 6.46 1.68 7.49
N GLU A 15 6.84 0.95 8.53
CA GLU A 15 7.99 0.05 8.49
C GLU A 15 7.69 -1.18 7.63
N GLN A 16 6.45 -1.69 7.68
CA GLN A 16 6.00 -2.76 6.80
C GLN A 16 6.10 -2.32 5.33
N ILE A 17 5.59 -1.14 4.97
CA ILE A 17 5.67 -0.58 3.62
C ILE A 17 7.12 -0.38 3.18
N LYS A 18 7.98 0.14 4.05
CA LYS A 18 9.42 0.32 3.76
C LYS A 18 10.16 -0.99 3.59
N SER A 19 9.70 -2.07 4.23
CA SER A 19 10.31 -3.40 4.10
C SER A 19 9.99 -4.11 2.78
N LEU A 20 8.95 -3.65 2.05
CA LEU A 20 8.58 -4.23 0.76
C LEU A 20 9.61 -3.89 -0.32
N GLY A 21 9.90 -4.85 -1.20
CA GLY A 21 10.64 -4.60 -2.44
C GLY A 21 9.87 -3.68 -3.39
N ASP A 22 10.52 -3.19 -4.45
CA ASP A 22 9.89 -2.26 -5.41
C ASP A 22 8.72 -2.91 -6.16
N ASP A 23 8.95 -4.11 -6.71
CA ASP A 23 7.91 -4.89 -7.39
C ASP A 23 6.77 -5.26 -6.44
N GLU A 24 7.09 -5.72 -5.22
CA GLU A 24 6.07 -6.07 -4.21
C GLU A 24 5.24 -4.85 -3.78
N LEU A 25 5.86 -3.67 -3.66
CA LEU A 25 5.16 -2.44 -3.28
C LEU A 25 4.21 -1.98 -4.40
N LEU A 26 4.63 -2.09 -5.66
CA LEU A 26 3.81 -1.78 -6.82
C LEU A 26 2.66 -2.76 -6.98
N ASP A 27 2.92 -4.07 -6.89
CA ASP A 27 1.89 -5.12 -6.93
C ASP A 27 0.85 -4.88 -5.83
N PHE A 28 1.30 -4.62 -4.60
CA PHE A 28 0.42 -4.33 -3.47
C PHE A 28 -0.46 -3.09 -3.72
N TRP A 29 0.13 -2.02 -4.26
CA TRP A 29 -0.63 -0.83 -4.63
C TRP A 29 -1.69 -1.16 -5.68
N GLU A 30 -1.34 -1.87 -6.76
CA GLU A 30 -2.28 -2.23 -7.82
C GLU A 30 -3.43 -3.11 -7.33
N GLU A 31 -3.14 -4.11 -6.49
CA GLU A 31 -4.15 -4.99 -5.89
C GLU A 31 -5.14 -4.21 -5.02
N THR A 32 -4.65 -3.28 -4.19
CA THR A 32 -5.54 -2.44 -3.37
C THR A 32 -6.44 -1.56 -4.23
N GLN A 33 -5.93 -0.96 -5.31
CA GLN A 33 -6.74 -0.18 -6.25
C GLN A 33 -7.79 -1.03 -6.96
N HIS A 34 -7.46 -2.28 -7.32
CA HIS A 34 -8.41 -3.20 -7.92
C HIS A 34 -9.53 -3.61 -6.95
N LEU A 35 -9.18 -3.89 -5.69
CA LEU A 35 -10.14 -4.14 -4.61
C LEU A 35 -11.07 -2.94 -4.39
N LEU A 36 -10.52 -1.73 -4.34
CA LEU A 36 -11.31 -0.50 -4.19
C LEU A 36 -12.30 -0.32 -5.33
N LYS A 37 -11.89 -0.54 -6.58
CA LYS A 37 -12.79 -0.51 -7.74
C LYS A 37 -13.92 -1.54 -7.63
N LEU A 38 -13.62 -2.75 -7.17
CA LEU A 38 -14.62 -3.79 -6.97
C LEU A 38 -15.64 -3.41 -5.88
N LEU A 39 -15.17 -2.83 -4.77
CA LEU A 39 -16.02 -2.35 -3.67
C LEU A 39 -16.91 -1.19 -4.12
N ASN A 40 -16.35 -0.24 -4.86
CA ASN A 40 -17.07 0.94 -5.38
C ASN A 40 -18.04 0.60 -6.53
N SER A 41 -17.92 -0.57 -7.16
CA SER A 41 -18.82 -1.01 -8.24
C SER A 41 -20.20 -1.46 -7.74
N GLY A 42 -20.36 -1.71 -6.42
CA GLY A 42 -21.60 -2.23 -5.83
C GLY A 42 -22.38 -1.22 -4.98
N GLU A 43 -21.72 -0.19 -4.45
CA GLU A 43 -22.31 0.80 -3.55
C GLU A 43 -21.59 2.13 -3.77
N SER A 44 -22.34 3.23 -3.78
CA SER A 44 -21.80 4.60 -3.90
C SER A 44 -21.03 4.96 -2.62
N VAL A 45 -19.88 4.34 -2.42
CA VAL A 45 -18.94 4.71 -1.36
C VAL A 45 -18.31 6.02 -1.81
N SER A 46 -18.65 7.10 -1.13
CA SER A 46 -18.10 8.42 -1.39
C SER A 46 -16.58 8.38 -1.29
N GLU A 47 -15.89 8.87 -2.32
CA GLU A 47 -14.42 8.96 -2.44
C GLU A 47 -13.76 9.57 -1.19
N GLU A 48 -14.51 10.37 -0.42
CA GLU A 48 -14.09 11.07 0.80
C GLU A 48 -13.96 10.17 2.05
N GLN A 49 -14.51 8.95 2.04
CA GLN A 49 -14.36 7.96 3.12
C GLN A 49 -13.19 6.97 2.88
N VAL A 50 -12.54 7.06 1.72
CA VAL A 50 -11.68 6.00 1.18
C VAL A 50 -10.28 6.53 0.87
N HIS A 51 -9.73 7.42 1.71
CA HIS A 51 -8.28 7.61 1.74
C HIS A 51 -7.72 6.97 3.02
N PRO A 52 -7.59 5.64 3.02
CA PRO A 52 -7.04 4.95 4.16
C PRO A 52 -5.55 5.28 4.30
N GLU A 53 -5.10 5.37 5.55
CA GLU A 53 -3.74 5.77 5.90
C GLU A 53 -2.66 4.96 5.17
N TYR A 54 -2.94 3.69 4.84
CA TYR A 54 -2.06 2.84 4.05
C TYR A 54 -1.75 3.42 2.66
N GLU A 55 -2.74 3.96 1.96
CA GLU A 55 -2.57 4.43 0.59
C GLU A 55 -1.65 5.65 0.55
N ARG A 56 -1.85 6.56 1.50
CA ARG A 56 -0.97 7.72 1.67
C ARG A 56 0.47 7.29 1.91
N LEU A 57 0.69 6.29 2.76
CA LEU A 57 2.04 5.80 3.06
C LEU A 57 2.68 5.11 1.85
N ILE A 58 1.93 4.31 1.10
CA ILE A 58 2.40 3.67 -0.14
C ILE A 58 2.80 4.72 -1.18
N LEU A 59 1.93 5.71 -1.44
CA LEU A 59 2.21 6.78 -2.40
C LEU A 59 3.42 7.62 -1.99
N GLN A 60 3.57 7.90 -0.70
CA GLN A 60 4.71 8.63 -0.17
C GLN A 60 6.01 7.84 -0.39
N GLU A 61 6.02 6.54 -0.11
CA GLU A 61 7.18 5.68 -0.32
C GLU A 61 7.52 5.55 -1.82
N LEU A 62 6.53 5.32 -2.68
CA LEU A 62 6.70 5.29 -4.14
C LEU A 62 7.32 6.58 -4.67
N GLN A 63 6.86 7.74 -4.18
CA GLN A 63 7.42 9.03 -4.56
C GLN A 63 8.88 9.18 -4.11
N VAL A 64 9.21 8.73 -2.89
CA VAL A 64 10.58 8.74 -2.36
C VAL A 64 11.50 7.88 -3.22
N ARG A 65 11.09 6.64 -3.55
CA ARG A 65 11.89 5.71 -4.36
C ARG A 65 12.03 6.17 -5.81
N SER A 66 10.97 6.75 -6.38
CA SER A 66 11.00 7.39 -7.70
C SER A 66 12.01 8.54 -7.75
N GLY A 67 11.97 9.43 -6.74
CA GLY A 67 12.91 10.56 -6.64
C GLY A 67 14.37 10.14 -6.44
N ARG A 68 14.61 8.95 -5.89
CA ARG A 68 15.96 8.38 -5.67
C ARG A 68 16.45 7.52 -6.83
N GLY A 69 15.61 7.27 -7.84
CA GLY A 69 15.91 6.38 -8.97
C GLY A 69 16.08 4.91 -8.54
N GLU A 70 15.46 4.54 -7.42
CA GLU A 70 15.52 3.18 -6.86
C GLU A 70 14.46 2.28 -7.49
N LEU A 71 13.36 2.85 -8.00
CA LEU A 71 12.41 2.14 -8.88
C LEU A 71 13.12 1.75 -10.19
N ARG A 72 13.47 0.47 -10.34
CA ARG A 72 14.17 -0.07 -11.51
C ARG A 72 13.37 -1.12 -12.25
#